data_AF-A0A397EKR9-F1
#
_entry.id   AF-A0A397EKR9-F1
#
_cell.length_a   1.000
_cell.length_b   1.000
_cell.length_c   1.000
_cell.angle_alpha   90.00
_cell.angle_beta   90.00
_cell.angle_gamma   90.00
#
_symmetry.space_group_name_H-M   'P 1'
#
loop_
_entity.id
_entity.type
_entity.pdbx_description
1 polymer ?
#
loop_
_entity_poly.entity_id
_entity_poly.type
_entity_poly.pdbx_seq_one_letter_code
_entity_poly.pdbx_strand_id
1 'polypeptide(L)'
;MLHGLYYEWPEFDEAYSYTHQYAFGSSFVVAPVVQPVDPTTQLAAKSVWVPPGVWFDLTRGSLVTGPIVYKRWYALDEVPWFAKAGSIVPFGPEATASSLGQAQTAPEALVLTIIPGTPHGSGAVYDDAGNSSAYLRGDQHSWTHFTFDSLDNASMVVTIYPANGTFAGRRSRQRYLLELRHAVPARHVQVDGRDVAYSAFGNDETKPEGGGWTYDPSHLTLLVHLDVAVTSTTRVRVQFDTPASLSTKVDLNGVVGTMARLQHVKTLLDLQFAYAEDYPYLRHAYGMSRRIQYNLTSFFQEVALWPQWIKLGVAEVRKLKLAPSVQAQIVHLLVDDTAVPHESRVDKVFSDDQAADVLVFN
;
A
#
# COMPACT_ATOMS: atom_id res chain seq x y z
N MET A 1 -6.17 0.66 -18.34
CA MET A 1 -7.41 0.03 -18.84
C MET A 1 -7.89 -1.00 -17.84
N LEU A 2 -9.20 -1.32 -17.85
CA LEU A 2 -9.82 -2.33 -17.00
C LEU A 2 -10.24 -3.55 -17.82
N HIS A 3 -10.10 -4.75 -17.25
CA HIS A 3 -10.51 -6.01 -17.89
C HIS A 3 -10.93 -7.07 -16.86
N GLY A 4 -11.67 -8.08 -17.31
CA GLY A 4 -12.06 -9.21 -16.47
C GLY A 4 -10.87 -10.09 -16.12
N LEU A 5 -10.89 -10.74 -14.96
CA LEU A 5 -9.75 -11.54 -14.49
C LEU A 5 -9.50 -12.79 -15.34
N TYR A 6 -10.54 -13.32 -15.99
CA TYR A 6 -10.41 -14.47 -16.90
C TYR A 6 -9.48 -14.22 -18.10
N TYR A 7 -9.14 -12.96 -18.42
CA TYR A 7 -8.12 -12.66 -19.43
C TYR A 7 -6.71 -13.03 -18.98
N GLU A 8 -6.42 -12.93 -17.68
CA GLU A 8 -5.10 -13.24 -17.10
C GLU A 8 -5.04 -14.65 -16.51
N TRP A 9 -6.18 -15.17 -16.03
CA TRP A 9 -6.29 -16.49 -15.38
C TRP A 9 -7.44 -17.32 -15.97
N PRO A 10 -7.42 -17.64 -17.27
CA PRO A 10 -8.49 -18.38 -17.95
C PRO A 10 -8.68 -19.83 -17.47
N GLU A 11 -7.72 -20.38 -16.75
CA GLU A 11 -7.69 -21.75 -16.23
C GLU A 11 -8.38 -21.92 -14.87
N PHE A 12 -8.80 -20.82 -14.23
CA PHE A 12 -9.49 -20.83 -12.94
C PHE A 12 -10.98 -20.50 -13.10
N ASP A 13 -11.85 -21.42 -12.67
CA ASP A 13 -13.31 -21.24 -12.70
C ASP A 13 -13.75 -20.00 -11.89
N GLU A 14 -13.01 -19.66 -10.83
CA GLU A 14 -13.25 -18.48 -10.02
C GLU A 14 -13.09 -17.18 -10.80
N ALA A 15 -12.22 -17.13 -11.82
CA ALA A 15 -12.03 -15.97 -12.69
C ALA A 15 -13.29 -15.62 -13.49
N TYR A 16 -14.14 -16.62 -13.75
CA TYR A 16 -15.44 -16.47 -14.42
C TYR A 16 -16.59 -16.31 -13.42
N SER A 17 -16.48 -16.92 -12.25
CA SER A 17 -17.55 -16.95 -11.23
C SER A 17 -17.62 -15.66 -10.41
N TYR A 18 -16.48 -15.01 -10.13
CA TYR A 18 -16.42 -13.75 -9.37
C TYR A 18 -16.45 -12.55 -10.32
N THR A 19 -17.66 -12.16 -10.75
CA THR A 19 -17.88 -11.16 -11.79
C THR A 19 -17.83 -9.70 -11.32
N HIS A 20 -17.91 -9.45 -10.01
CA HIS A 20 -17.88 -8.09 -9.42
C HIS A 20 -16.47 -7.68 -8.94
N GLN A 21 -15.48 -7.98 -9.77
CA GLN A 21 -14.08 -7.57 -9.62
C GLN A 21 -13.41 -7.50 -11.00
N TYR A 22 -12.39 -6.66 -11.13
CA TYR A 22 -11.69 -6.45 -12.39
C TYR A 22 -10.20 -6.22 -12.14
N ALA A 23 -9.39 -6.53 -13.15
CA ALA A 23 -8.00 -6.13 -13.20
C ALA A 23 -7.92 -4.68 -13.69
N PHE A 24 -7.04 -3.88 -13.10
CA PHE A 24 -6.77 -2.51 -13.51
C PHE A 24 -5.29 -2.34 -13.85
N GLY A 25 -5.00 -2.22 -15.15
CA GLY A 25 -3.64 -2.39 -15.65
C GLY A 25 -3.10 -3.79 -15.31
N SER A 26 -1.79 -3.91 -15.18
CA SER A 26 -1.10 -5.17 -14.87
C SER A 26 -0.86 -5.39 -13.37
N SER A 27 -1.17 -4.41 -12.53
CA SER A 27 -0.72 -4.37 -11.14
C SER A 27 -1.83 -4.49 -10.11
N PHE A 28 -3.10 -4.33 -10.50
CA PHE A 28 -4.20 -4.27 -9.55
C PHE A 28 -5.34 -5.22 -9.85
N VAL A 29 -5.91 -5.79 -8.78
CA VAL A 29 -7.26 -6.38 -8.77
C VAL A 29 -8.13 -5.51 -7.87
N VAL A 30 -9.24 -5.01 -8.38
CA VAL A 30 -10.17 -4.13 -7.66
C VAL A 30 -11.53 -4.81 -7.57
N ALA A 31 -12.15 -4.76 -6.40
CA ALA A 31 -13.40 -5.46 -6.12
C ALA A 31 -14.41 -4.54 -5.40
N PRO A 32 -15.11 -3.62 -6.10
CA PRO A 32 -16.03 -2.66 -5.47
C PRO A 32 -17.15 -3.31 -4.65
N VAL A 33 -17.43 -2.81 -3.44
CA VAL A 33 -18.49 -3.35 -2.58
C VAL A 33 -19.85 -2.85 -3.07
N VAL A 34 -20.73 -3.77 -3.46
CA VAL A 34 -22.06 -3.46 -4.02
C VAL A 34 -23.18 -4.14 -3.24
N GLN A 35 -22.85 -4.81 -2.13
CA GLN A 35 -23.80 -5.40 -1.21
C GLN A 35 -24.33 -4.33 -0.26
N PRO A 36 -25.61 -4.39 0.15
CA PRO A 36 -26.12 -3.51 1.20
C PRO A 36 -25.38 -3.79 2.51
N VAL A 37 -25.20 -2.74 3.32
CA VAL A 37 -24.67 -2.89 4.68
C VAL A 37 -25.68 -3.63 5.56
N ASP A 38 -25.17 -4.42 6.49
CA ASP A 38 -25.99 -4.98 7.56
C ASP A 38 -26.53 -3.84 8.47
N PRO A 39 -27.83 -3.78 8.78
CA PRO A 39 -28.40 -2.68 9.56
C PRO A 39 -27.83 -2.53 10.97
N THR A 40 -27.27 -3.58 11.54
CA THR A 40 -26.75 -3.59 12.91
C THR A 40 -25.28 -3.19 12.94
N THR A 41 -24.46 -3.79 12.08
CA THR A 41 -23.01 -3.58 12.06
C THR A 41 -22.59 -2.43 11.14
N GLN A 42 -23.46 -1.99 10.23
CA GLN A 42 -23.17 -0.99 9.20
C GLN A 42 -22.00 -1.36 8.27
N LEU A 43 -21.68 -2.66 8.18
CA LEU A 43 -20.67 -3.20 7.27
C LEU A 43 -21.31 -4.10 6.22
N ALA A 44 -20.69 -4.16 5.04
CA ALA A 44 -21.11 -5.05 3.96
C ALA A 44 -20.11 -6.22 3.80
N ALA A 45 -20.63 -7.45 3.76
CA ALA A 45 -19.80 -8.62 3.52
C ALA A 45 -19.50 -8.77 2.02
N LYS A 46 -18.24 -8.99 1.67
CA LYS A 46 -17.80 -9.25 0.30
C LYS A 46 -16.78 -10.38 0.25
N SER A 47 -16.99 -11.30 -0.68
CA SER A 47 -16.00 -12.31 -1.08
C SER A 47 -15.28 -11.82 -2.33
N VAL A 48 -13.96 -11.82 -2.30
CA VAL A 48 -13.09 -11.48 -3.43
C VAL A 48 -12.26 -12.69 -3.77
N TRP A 49 -12.20 -13.09 -5.03
CA TRP A 49 -11.22 -14.07 -5.45
C TRP A 49 -9.88 -13.38 -5.69
N VAL A 50 -8.86 -13.74 -4.92
CA VAL A 50 -7.49 -13.23 -5.09
C VAL A 50 -6.74 -14.25 -5.94
N PRO A 51 -6.26 -13.87 -7.14
CA PRO A 51 -5.61 -14.80 -8.08
C PRO A 51 -4.27 -15.36 -7.58
N PRO A 52 -3.69 -16.37 -8.26
CA PRO A 52 -2.37 -16.89 -7.94
C PRO A 52 -1.30 -15.80 -7.80
N GLY A 53 -0.46 -15.93 -6.77
CA GLY A 53 0.63 -15.00 -6.46
C GLY A 53 0.49 -14.32 -5.11
N VAL A 54 1.44 -13.44 -4.80
CA VAL A 54 1.41 -12.61 -3.59
C VAL A 54 0.85 -11.23 -3.93
N TRP A 55 -0.11 -10.79 -3.14
CA TRP A 55 -0.82 -9.53 -3.31
C TRP A 55 -0.78 -8.73 -2.02
N PHE A 56 -0.76 -7.41 -2.14
CA PHE A 56 -0.89 -6.50 -1.01
C PHE A 56 -2.28 -5.87 -1.04
N ASP A 57 -3.10 -6.14 -0.03
CA ASP A 57 -4.37 -5.45 0.20
C ASP A 57 -4.08 -4.00 0.60
N LEU A 58 -4.30 -3.08 -0.33
CA LEU A 58 -4.09 -1.65 -0.14
C LEU A 58 -5.14 -1.01 0.78
N THR A 59 -6.26 -1.69 0.99
CA THR A 59 -7.36 -1.25 1.87
C THR A 59 -7.03 -1.52 3.33
N ARG A 60 -6.54 -2.73 3.63
CA ARG A 60 -6.32 -3.18 5.02
C ARG A 60 -4.85 -3.22 5.42
N GLY A 61 -3.93 -3.11 4.47
CA GLY A 61 -2.49 -3.16 4.69
C GLY A 61 -1.99 -4.56 5.06
N SER A 62 -2.37 -5.57 4.28
CA SER A 62 -2.02 -6.97 4.54
C SER A 62 -1.50 -7.66 3.29
N LEU A 63 -0.50 -8.53 3.43
CA LEU A 63 -0.10 -9.46 2.39
C LEU A 63 -1.09 -10.64 2.33
N VAL A 64 -1.45 -11.02 1.12
CA VAL A 64 -2.40 -12.09 0.81
C VAL A 64 -1.82 -12.96 -0.29
N THR A 65 -1.67 -14.26 0.00
CA THR A 65 -1.21 -15.25 -0.99
C THR A 65 -2.42 -15.94 -1.61
N GLY A 66 -2.61 -15.79 -2.92
CA GLY A 66 -3.60 -16.53 -3.69
C GLY A 66 -3.02 -17.79 -4.36
N PRO A 67 -3.85 -18.61 -5.02
CA PRO A 67 -5.28 -18.39 -5.26
C PRO A 67 -6.13 -18.68 -4.02
N ILE A 68 -6.97 -17.73 -3.61
CA ILE A 68 -7.90 -17.91 -2.48
C ILE A 68 -9.19 -17.12 -2.71
N VAL A 69 -10.28 -17.55 -2.06
CA VAL A 69 -11.46 -16.70 -1.86
C VAL A 69 -11.32 -15.99 -0.51
N TYR A 70 -11.13 -14.68 -0.58
CA TYR A 70 -10.94 -13.79 0.55
C TYR A 70 -12.25 -13.09 0.92
N LYS A 71 -12.92 -13.58 1.97
CA LYS A 71 -14.16 -12.97 2.49
C LYS A 71 -13.86 -12.00 3.62
N ARG A 72 -14.46 -10.80 3.58
CA ARG A 72 -14.34 -9.73 4.58
C ARG A 72 -15.59 -8.88 4.69
N TRP A 73 -15.61 -8.03 5.72
CA TRP A 73 -16.61 -7.00 5.94
C TRP A 73 -15.96 -5.64 5.73
N TYR A 74 -16.63 -4.78 4.97
CA TYR A 74 -16.12 -3.49 4.55
C TYR A 74 -17.06 -2.37 5.00
N ALA A 75 -16.48 -1.28 5.49
CA ALA A 75 -17.18 -0.03 5.75
C ALA A 75 -17.49 0.70 4.42
N LEU A 76 -18.34 1.72 4.48
CA LEU A 76 -18.83 2.43 3.28
C LEU A 76 -17.71 3.11 2.49
N ASP A 77 -16.64 3.52 3.16
CA ASP A 77 -15.45 4.18 2.62
C ASP A 77 -14.34 3.19 2.22
N GLU A 78 -14.53 1.88 2.43
CA GLU A 78 -13.55 0.85 2.09
C GLU A 78 -13.89 0.16 0.76
N VAL A 79 -12.93 0.16 -0.17
CA VAL A 79 -13.01 -0.63 -1.40
C VAL A 79 -11.86 -1.63 -1.42
N PRO A 80 -12.13 -2.95 -1.44
CA PRO A 80 -11.08 -3.94 -1.56
C PRO A 80 -10.37 -3.81 -2.90
N TRP A 81 -9.05 -3.62 -2.82
CA TRP A 81 -8.17 -3.61 -3.97
C TRP A 81 -6.77 -4.07 -3.58
N PHE A 82 -6.17 -4.83 -4.48
CA PHE A 82 -4.99 -5.62 -4.23
C PHE A 82 -3.94 -5.26 -5.27
N ALA A 83 -2.73 -4.95 -4.81
CA ALA A 83 -1.59 -4.69 -5.67
C ALA A 83 -0.69 -5.91 -5.76
N LYS A 84 -0.25 -6.28 -6.96
CA LYS A 84 0.64 -7.43 -7.17
C LYS A 84 2.01 -7.14 -6.56
N ALA A 85 2.48 -8.03 -5.67
CA ALA A 85 3.80 -7.94 -5.06
C ALA A 85 4.89 -7.80 -6.13
N GLY A 86 5.86 -6.90 -5.91
CA GLY A 86 6.93 -6.64 -6.89
C GLY A 86 6.61 -5.56 -7.90
N SER A 87 5.40 -5.00 -7.89
CA SER A 87 5.10 -3.81 -8.68
C SER A 87 5.75 -2.58 -8.05
N ILE A 88 6.32 -1.70 -8.88
CA ILE A 88 6.55 -0.29 -8.53
C ILE A 88 5.52 0.51 -9.31
N VAL A 89 4.51 1.04 -8.62
CA VAL A 89 3.40 1.74 -9.28
C VAL A 89 3.61 3.26 -9.15
N PRO A 90 3.69 3.98 -10.29
CA PRO A 90 3.70 5.43 -10.28
C PRO A 90 2.29 5.99 -10.01
N PHE A 91 2.19 6.91 -9.06
CA PHE A 91 1.01 7.73 -8.80
C PHE A 91 1.33 9.21 -8.96
N GLY A 92 0.31 10.01 -9.25
CA GLY A 92 0.39 11.45 -9.07
C GLY A 92 0.41 11.85 -7.58
N PRO A 93 0.78 13.09 -7.25
CA PRO A 93 0.64 13.59 -5.90
C PRO A 93 -0.84 13.65 -5.50
N GLU A 94 -1.10 13.66 -4.20
CA GLU A 94 -2.46 13.75 -3.68
C GLU A 94 -3.15 15.03 -4.22
N ALA A 95 -4.36 14.88 -4.75
CA ALA A 95 -5.10 15.98 -5.33
C ALA A 95 -5.70 16.86 -4.23
N THR A 96 -5.24 18.11 -4.11
CA THR A 96 -5.70 19.07 -3.06
C THR A 96 -6.96 19.86 -3.45
N ALA A 97 -7.47 19.71 -4.69
CA ALA A 97 -8.67 20.38 -5.20
C ALA A 97 -9.28 19.64 -6.41
N SER A 98 -10.35 20.20 -7.00
CA SER A 98 -11.05 19.66 -8.19
C SER A 98 -10.08 19.15 -9.25
N SER A 99 -10.26 17.88 -9.65
CA SER A 99 -9.48 17.21 -10.69
C SER A 99 -9.73 17.74 -12.10
N LEU A 100 -10.70 18.66 -12.28
CA LEU A 100 -11.01 19.28 -13.57
C LEU A 100 -9.82 20.14 -14.03
N GLY A 101 -9.17 19.72 -15.12
CA GLY A 101 -8.05 20.42 -15.75
C GLY A 101 -6.65 19.99 -15.25
N GLN A 102 -6.55 19.35 -14.07
CA GLN A 102 -5.27 18.87 -13.53
C GLN A 102 -4.64 17.74 -14.35
N ALA A 103 -5.47 16.94 -15.03
CA ALA A 103 -5.00 15.88 -15.94
C ALA A 103 -4.21 16.40 -17.16
N GLN A 104 -4.23 17.72 -17.41
CA GLN A 104 -3.48 18.36 -18.51
C GLN A 104 -2.09 18.83 -18.09
N THR A 105 -1.75 18.78 -16.80
CA THR A 105 -0.46 19.23 -16.28
C THR A 105 0.35 18.06 -15.74
N ALA A 106 1.60 17.94 -16.19
CA ALA A 106 2.51 16.94 -15.66
C ALA A 106 2.77 17.20 -14.16
N PRO A 107 2.58 16.19 -13.29
CA PRO A 107 2.70 16.38 -11.86
C PRO A 107 4.12 16.83 -11.49
N GLU A 108 4.24 17.70 -10.49
CA GLU A 108 5.56 18.20 -10.11
C GLU A 108 6.46 17.14 -9.48
N ALA A 109 5.85 16.13 -8.86
CA ALA A 109 6.50 14.95 -8.30
C ALA A 109 5.71 13.70 -8.65
N LEU A 110 6.39 12.57 -8.85
CA LEU A 110 5.77 11.26 -9.00
C LEU A 110 5.95 10.46 -7.71
N VAL A 111 4.89 9.82 -7.25
CA VAL A 111 4.96 8.91 -6.10
C VAL A 111 5.21 7.51 -6.65
N LEU A 112 6.36 6.91 -6.31
CA LEU A 112 6.70 5.54 -6.71
C LEU A 112 6.39 4.61 -5.53
N THR A 113 5.20 4.02 -5.55
CA THR A 113 4.76 3.10 -4.51
C THR A 113 5.30 1.70 -4.79
N ILE A 114 6.16 1.22 -3.91
CA ILE A 114 6.79 -0.10 -3.98
C ILE A 114 5.92 -1.09 -3.23
N ILE A 115 5.43 -2.11 -3.95
CA ILE A 115 4.52 -3.11 -3.42
C ILE A 115 5.31 -4.28 -2.80
N PRO A 116 5.14 -4.54 -1.49
CA PRO A 116 5.88 -5.55 -0.74
C PRO A 116 5.48 -6.98 -1.15
N GLY A 117 6.23 -7.98 -0.64
CA GLY A 117 5.86 -9.40 -0.76
C GLY A 117 6.79 -10.25 -1.64
N THR A 118 7.83 -9.66 -2.21
CA THR A 118 8.87 -10.33 -3.00
C THR A 118 10.21 -9.60 -2.85
N PRO A 119 11.36 -10.29 -2.97
CA PRO A 119 12.69 -9.66 -2.88
C PRO A 119 13.03 -8.77 -4.09
N HIS A 120 12.35 -8.90 -5.22
CA HIS A 120 12.64 -8.14 -6.43
C HIS A 120 11.37 -7.62 -7.07
N GLY A 121 11.49 -6.48 -7.75
CA GLY A 121 10.36 -5.90 -8.48
C GLY A 121 10.75 -4.78 -9.43
N SER A 122 9.77 -4.33 -10.20
CA SER A 122 9.99 -3.33 -11.24
C SER A 122 8.73 -2.53 -11.55
N GLY A 123 8.93 -1.44 -12.27
CA GLY A 123 7.88 -0.61 -12.84
C GLY A 123 8.42 0.29 -13.94
N ALA A 124 7.51 0.99 -14.61
CA ALA A 124 7.89 1.98 -15.61
C ALA A 124 6.85 3.09 -15.66
N VAL A 125 7.27 4.27 -16.12
CA VAL A 125 6.38 5.37 -16.48
C VAL A 125 6.64 5.77 -17.93
N TYR A 126 5.56 6.01 -18.65
CA TYR A 126 5.56 6.58 -19.98
C TYR A 126 5.19 8.06 -19.87
N ASP A 127 5.96 8.91 -20.56
CA ASP A 127 5.71 10.35 -20.65
C ASP A 127 5.71 10.79 -22.12
N ASP A 128 4.78 11.66 -22.48
CA ASP A 128 4.81 12.46 -23.70
C ASP A 128 4.28 13.88 -23.44
N ALA A 129 4.09 14.68 -24.50
CA ALA A 129 3.64 16.06 -24.35
C ALA A 129 2.16 16.18 -23.92
N GLY A 130 1.36 15.12 -23.96
CA GLY A 130 -0.05 15.07 -23.53
C GLY A 130 -1.02 15.92 -24.36
N ASN A 131 -0.54 16.65 -25.37
CA ASN A 131 -1.29 17.69 -26.09
C ASN A 131 -1.26 17.55 -27.62
N SER A 132 -0.66 16.46 -28.13
CA SER A 132 -0.56 16.20 -29.56
C SER A 132 -0.42 14.70 -29.85
N SER A 133 -0.62 14.30 -31.09
CA SER A 133 -0.38 12.92 -31.56
C SER A 133 1.08 12.67 -31.96
N ALA A 134 2.01 13.53 -31.52
CA ALA A 134 3.41 13.45 -31.91
C ALA A 134 4.07 12.12 -31.49
N TYR A 135 3.61 11.54 -30.38
CA TYR A 135 4.06 10.25 -29.87
C TYR A 135 3.93 9.11 -30.89
N LEU A 136 2.97 9.18 -31.83
CA LEU A 136 2.77 8.19 -32.88
C LEU A 136 3.94 8.09 -33.87
N ARG A 137 4.83 9.09 -33.91
CA ARG A 137 6.07 9.03 -34.71
C ARG A 137 7.16 8.15 -34.09
N GLY A 138 6.98 7.73 -32.83
CA GLY A 138 7.91 6.86 -32.10
C GLY A 138 9.09 7.58 -31.45
N ASP A 139 9.29 8.89 -31.68
CA ASP A 139 10.44 9.67 -31.19
C ASP A 139 10.06 10.85 -30.28
N GLN A 140 8.77 10.98 -29.93
CA GLN A 140 8.22 12.07 -29.11
C GLN A 140 7.54 11.55 -27.85
N HIS A 141 8.25 10.68 -27.16
CA HIS A 141 7.85 10.15 -25.87
C HIS A 141 9.10 9.69 -25.13
N SER A 142 8.92 9.29 -23.88
CA SER A 142 9.98 8.67 -23.11
C SER A 142 9.45 7.63 -22.13
N TRP A 143 10.30 6.65 -21.85
CA TRP A 143 10.09 5.66 -20.80
C TRP A 143 11.13 5.83 -19.71
N THR A 144 10.70 5.80 -18.46
CA THR A 144 11.61 5.70 -17.31
C THR A 144 11.31 4.42 -16.57
N HIS A 145 12.33 3.56 -16.42
CA HIS A 145 12.21 2.28 -15.72
C HIS A 145 12.69 2.40 -14.28
N PHE A 146 12.13 1.54 -13.42
CA PHE A 146 12.45 1.45 -12.00
C PHE A 146 12.60 -0.01 -11.61
N THR A 147 13.54 -0.31 -10.70
CA THR A 147 13.63 -1.63 -10.06
C THR A 147 13.84 -1.49 -8.56
N PHE A 148 13.50 -2.55 -7.83
CA PHE A 148 14.01 -2.75 -6.49
C PHE A 148 14.54 -4.17 -6.33
N ASP A 149 15.57 -4.31 -5.52
CA ASP A 149 16.22 -5.58 -5.23
C ASP A 149 16.63 -5.64 -3.75
N SER A 150 16.22 -6.69 -3.05
CA SER A 150 16.81 -7.08 -1.79
C SER A 150 18.26 -7.50 -2.02
N LEU A 151 19.18 -6.86 -1.31
CA LEU A 151 20.61 -7.18 -1.35
C LEU A 151 20.96 -8.27 -0.36
N ASP A 152 20.24 -8.26 0.77
CA ASP A 152 20.31 -9.22 1.85
C ASP A 152 18.99 -9.15 2.64
N ASN A 153 18.93 -9.84 3.77
CA ASN A 153 17.72 -9.88 4.59
C ASN A 153 17.35 -8.54 5.23
N ALA A 154 18.23 -7.54 5.30
CA ALA A 154 17.99 -6.28 5.99
C ALA A 154 18.37 -5.05 5.14
N SER A 155 18.64 -5.23 3.85
CA SER A 155 19.01 -4.17 2.94
C SER A 155 18.35 -4.34 1.58
N MET A 156 17.97 -3.23 0.96
CA MET A 156 17.52 -3.21 -0.42
C MET A 156 18.06 -2.01 -1.18
N VAL A 157 18.03 -2.09 -2.50
CA VAL A 157 18.31 -0.99 -3.40
C VAL A 157 17.10 -0.74 -4.29
N VAL A 158 16.73 0.53 -4.44
CA VAL A 158 15.78 0.99 -5.45
C VAL A 158 16.59 1.73 -6.51
N THR A 159 16.41 1.38 -7.78
CA THR A 159 17.12 2.01 -8.90
C THR A 159 16.13 2.73 -9.80
N ILE A 160 16.39 4.02 -10.03
CA ILE A 160 15.72 4.84 -11.05
C ILE A 160 16.68 4.94 -12.23
N TYR A 161 16.28 4.43 -13.39
CA TYR A 161 17.11 4.44 -14.59
C TYR A 161 16.99 5.78 -15.34
N PRO A 162 18.01 6.13 -16.17
CA PRO A 162 17.88 7.22 -17.12
C PRO A 162 16.66 6.97 -17.99
N ALA A 163 15.95 8.04 -18.29
CA ALA A 163 14.85 7.93 -19.19
C ALA A 163 15.33 7.69 -20.63
N ASN A 164 14.64 6.80 -21.31
CA ASN A 164 14.87 6.47 -22.70
C ASN A 164 13.88 7.23 -23.58
N GLY A 165 14.37 8.08 -24.48
CA GLY A 165 13.55 8.95 -25.31
C GLY A 165 13.37 10.37 -24.74
N THR A 166 12.76 11.24 -25.54
CA THR A 166 12.52 12.64 -25.21
C THR A 166 11.30 13.19 -25.95
N PHE A 167 10.82 14.34 -25.52
CA PHE A 167 9.74 15.08 -26.18
C PHE A 167 9.85 16.56 -25.80
N ALA A 168 9.22 17.43 -26.60
CA ALA A 168 9.21 18.86 -26.33
C ALA A 168 8.54 19.18 -24.99
N GLY A 169 9.22 19.96 -24.13
CA GLY A 169 8.69 20.37 -22.82
C GLY A 169 9.05 19.44 -21.67
N ARG A 170 9.79 18.35 -21.92
CA ARG A 170 10.28 17.48 -20.86
C ARG A 170 11.22 18.20 -19.89
N ARG A 171 11.03 17.98 -18.60
CA ARG A 171 11.91 18.51 -17.55
C ARG A 171 13.24 17.76 -17.52
N SER A 172 14.34 18.46 -17.27
CA SER A 172 15.67 17.85 -17.08
C SER A 172 15.84 17.15 -15.74
N ARG A 173 14.97 17.48 -14.77
CA ARG A 173 14.90 16.87 -13.44
C ARG A 173 13.47 16.50 -13.11
N GLN A 174 13.31 15.40 -12.38
CA GLN A 174 12.02 14.91 -11.91
C GLN A 174 12.10 14.67 -10.41
N ARG A 175 11.10 15.17 -9.68
CA ARG A 175 10.92 14.84 -8.26
C ARG A 175 10.22 13.50 -8.13
N TYR A 176 10.70 12.70 -7.20
CA TYR A 176 10.08 11.44 -6.82
C TYR A 176 9.87 11.38 -5.31
N LEU A 177 8.76 10.76 -4.89
CA LEU A 177 8.58 10.25 -3.54
C LEU A 177 8.58 8.73 -3.63
N LEU A 178 9.62 8.07 -3.11
CA LEU A 178 9.58 6.62 -2.96
C LEU A 178 8.73 6.26 -1.74
N GLU A 179 7.74 5.39 -1.90
CA GLU A 179 6.95 4.87 -0.80
C GLU A 179 7.15 3.36 -0.68
N LEU A 180 7.83 2.93 0.37
CA LEU A 180 7.96 1.51 0.69
C LEU A 180 6.84 1.18 1.69
N ARG A 181 5.75 0.61 1.16
CA ARG A 181 4.57 0.22 1.94
C ARG A 181 4.85 -1.04 2.75
N HIS A 182 4.15 -1.21 3.88
CA HIS A 182 4.27 -2.39 4.74
C HIS A 182 5.73 -2.66 5.15
N ALA A 183 6.42 -1.58 5.55
CA ALA A 183 7.84 -1.60 5.87
C ALA A 183 8.06 -1.13 7.31
N VAL A 184 9.02 -1.73 8.00
CA VAL A 184 9.57 -1.20 9.25
C VAL A 184 10.41 0.06 8.98
N PRO A 185 10.68 0.91 9.98
CA PRO A 185 11.55 2.05 9.82
C PRO A 185 12.93 1.66 9.31
N ALA A 186 13.49 2.46 8.42
CA ALA A 186 14.89 2.33 8.02
C ALA A 186 15.80 2.67 9.21
N ARG A 187 16.93 1.98 9.31
CA ARG A 187 18.06 2.40 10.14
C ARG A 187 18.83 3.52 9.43
N HIS A 188 18.97 3.39 8.11
CA HIS A 188 19.84 4.23 7.30
C HIS A 188 19.39 4.25 5.84
N VAL A 189 19.53 5.40 5.18
CA VAL A 189 19.18 5.60 3.78
C VAL A 189 20.31 6.37 3.08
N GLN A 190 20.70 5.90 1.91
CA GLN A 190 21.69 6.54 1.06
C GLN A 190 21.14 6.77 -0.34
N VAL A 191 21.46 7.92 -0.94
CA VAL A 191 21.19 8.24 -2.34
C VAL A 191 22.53 8.44 -3.05
N ASP A 192 22.80 7.62 -4.07
CA ASP A 192 24.06 7.60 -4.82
C ASP A 192 25.30 7.54 -3.92
N GLY A 193 25.20 6.73 -2.85
CA GLY A 193 26.26 6.52 -1.86
C GLY A 193 26.42 7.62 -0.82
N ARG A 194 25.57 8.65 -0.82
CA ARG A 194 25.55 9.72 0.18
C ARG A 194 24.39 9.55 1.15
N ASP A 195 24.67 9.69 2.43
CA ASP A 195 23.66 9.61 3.48
C ASP A 195 22.65 10.76 3.38
N VAL A 196 21.37 10.44 3.53
CA VAL A 196 20.28 11.43 3.59
C VAL A 196 19.67 11.47 4.99
N ALA A 197 19.28 12.65 5.44
CA ALA A 197 18.83 12.88 6.80
C ALA A 197 17.41 12.33 7.05
N TYR A 198 17.18 11.83 8.26
CA TYR A 198 15.84 11.51 8.76
C TYR A 198 15.11 12.78 9.21
N SER A 199 13.82 12.91 8.87
CA SER A 199 12.92 13.96 9.39
C SER A 199 11.67 13.35 10.00
N ALA A 200 11.43 13.56 11.30
CA ALA A 200 10.32 12.93 12.03
C ALA A 200 8.93 13.52 11.70
N PHE A 201 8.86 14.78 11.27
CA PHE A 201 7.59 15.49 11.02
C PHE A 201 7.45 15.90 9.55
N GLY A 202 7.95 15.06 8.64
CA GLY A 202 7.94 15.32 7.21
C GLY A 202 9.05 16.27 6.77
N ASN A 203 9.13 16.49 5.46
CA ASN A 203 10.11 17.41 4.90
C ASN A 203 9.63 18.85 5.08
N ASP A 204 10.52 19.68 5.60
CA ASP A 204 10.38 21.13 5.53
C ASP A 204 10.46 21.53 4.04
N GLU A 205 9.31 21.79 3.41
CA GLU A 205 9.20 22.21 2.01
C GLU A 205 9.99 23.49 1.69
N THR A 206 10.44 24.22 2.72
CA THR A 206 11.25 25.43 2.58
C THR A 206 12.76 25.15 2.47
N LYS A 207 13.23 23.90 2.66
CA LYS A 207 14.65 23.54 2.52
C LYS A 207 14.94 23.08 1.08
N PRO A 208 15.67 23.87 0.27
CA PRO A 208 15.86 23.61 -1.16
C PRO A 208 16.96 22.59 -1.49
N GLU A 209 17.56 21.92 -0.49
CA GLU A 209 18.72 21.05 -0.72
C GLU A 209 18.38 19.58 -0.44
N GLY A 210 17.95 18.90 -1.51
CA GLY A 210 18.14 17.48 -1.81
C GLY A 210 18.05 16.46 -0.67
N GLY A 211 17.00 15.63 -0.73
CA GLY A 211 17.07 14.26 -0.22
C GLY A 211 16.97 14.13 1.29
N GLY A 212 15.82 13.63 1.74
CA GLY A 212 15.59 13.22 3.11
C GLY A 212 14.63 12.05 3.14
N TRP A 213 14.53 11.38 4.27
CA TRP A 213 13.55 10.33 4.47
C TRP A 213 12.76 10.54 5.75
N THR A 214 11.52 10.09 5.74
CA THR A 214 10.64 10.09 6.90
C THR A 214 9.96 8.73 7.01
N TYR A 215 9.31 8.49 8.13
CA TYR A 215 8.52 7.30 8.35
C TYR A 215 7.10 7.72 8.70
N ASP A 216 6.13 7.23 7.93
CA ASP A 216 4.71 7.41 8.22
C ASP A 216 4.20 6.19 9.00
N PRO A 217 4.03 6.32 10.33
CA PRO A 217 3.56 5.23 11.16
C PRO A 217 2.06 4.99 11.04
N SER A 218 1.28 5.90 10.43
CA SER A 218 -0.15 5.69 10.19
C SER A 218 -0.42 4.76 9.01
N HIS A 219 0.54 4.65 8.09
CA HIS A 219 0.49 3.72 6.95
C HIS A 219 1.62 2.68 6.96
N LEU A 220 2.44 2.64 8.02
CA LEU A 220 3.63 1.78 8.12
C LEU A 220 4.49 1.85 6.85
N THR A 221 4.83 3.08 6.46
CA THR A 221 5.45 3.38 5.16
C THR A 221 6.73 4.17 5.36
N LEU A 222 7.83 3.71 4.76
CA LEU A 222 9.04 4.52 4.62
C LEU A 222 8.92 5.42 3.39
N LEU A 223 9.22 6.70 3.57
CA LEU A 223 9.11 7.73 2.55
C LEU A 223 10.50 8.31 2.25
N VAL A 224 10.93 8.32 0.99
CA VAL A 224 12.21 8.93 0.58
C VAL A 224 11.96 9.96 -0.52
N HIS A 225 12.31 11.21 -0.25
CA HIS A 225 12.13 12.30 -1.21
C HIS A 225 13.38 12.44 -2.07
N LEU A 226 13.18 12.56 -3.38
CA LEU A 226 14.24 12.63 -4.36
C LEU A 226 13.97 13.76 -5.36
N ASP A 227 15.05 14.37 -5.83
CA ASP A 227 15.07 15.21 -7.02
C ASP A 227 16.25 14.76 -7.89
N VAL A 228 15.95 14.15 -9.03
CA VAL A 228 16.96 13.42 -9.82
C VAL A 228 17.01 13.94 -11.25
N ALA A 229 18.21 13.91 -11.84
CA ALA A 229 18.37 14.20 -13.26
C ALA A 229 17.82 13.04 -14.08
N VAL A 230 16.95 13.31 -15.06
CA VAL A 230 16.29 12.27 -15.87
C VAL A 230 17.27 11.52 -16.78
N THR A 231 18.50 12.02 -16.95
CA THR A 231 19.55 11.42 -17.78
C THR A 231 20.50 10.51 -17.01
N SER A 232 20.32 10.38 -15.69
CA SER A 232 21.25 9.67 -14.82
C SER A 232 20.55 8.50 -14.12
N THR A 233 21.31 7.45 -13.83
CA THR A 233 20.86 6.42 -12.89
C THR A 233 20.98 6.97 -11.48
N THR A 234 19.91 6.87 -10.70
CA THR A 234 19.94 7.14 -9.25
C THR A 234 19.68 5.84 -8.49
N ARG A 235 20.50 5.56 -7.48
CA ARG A 235 20.36 4.40 -6.60
C ARG A 235 20.08 4.84 -5.18
N VAL A 236 18.98 4.35 -4.62
CA VAL A 236 18.61 4.55 -3.22
C VAL A 236 18.84 3.24 -2.48
N ARG A 237 19.82 3.21 -1.57
CA ARG A 237 20.06 2.08 -0.68
C ARG A 237 19.36 2.32 0.64
N VAL A 238 18.58 1.35 1.08
CA VAL A 238 17.89 1.37 2.38
C VAL A 238 18.39 0.20 3.21
N GLN A 239 18.77 0.49 4.46
CA GLN A 239 19.16 -0.51 5.45
C GLN A 239 18.18 -0.48 6.61
N PHE A 240 17.86 -1.66 7.13
CA PHE A 240 16.92 -1.90 8.21
C PHE A 240 17.60 -2.69 9.34
N ASP A 241 17.00 -2.71 10.54
CA ASP A 241 17.49 -3.55 11.66
C ASP A 241 17.07 -5.04 11.55
N THR A 242 16.20 -5.34 10.60
CA THR A 242 15.51 -6.62 10.37
C THR A 242 14.94 -6.58 8.95
N PRO A 243 14.48 -7.69 8.34
CA PRO A 243 13.72 -7.60 7.11
C PRO A 243 12.65 -6.50 7.13
N ALA A 244 12.58 -5.75 6.04
CA ALA A 244 11.71 -4.59 5.94
C ALA A 244 10.24 -4.96 6.17
N SER A 245 9.84 -6.14 5.70
CA SER A 245 8.45 -6.52 5.56
C SER A 245 8.25 -7.99 5.95
N LEU A 246 8.28 -8.92 4.99
CA LEU A 246 8.24 -10.35 5.24
C LEU A 246 9.33 -10.79 6.22
N SER A 247 8.96 -11.63 7.20
CA SER A 247 9.87 -12.20 8.21
C SER A 247 10.54 -11.15 9.12
N THR A 248 9.91 -10.00 9.30
CA THR A 248 10.34 -9.01 10.30
C THR A 248 10.02 -9.44 11.74
N LYS A 249 10.50 -8.70 12.74
CA LYS A 249 10.35 -9.03 14.17
C LYS A 249 8.90 -8.93 14.69
N VAL A 250 8.01 -8.29 13.94
CA VAL A 250 6.61 -8.02 14.30
C VAL A 250 5.71 -8.27 13.10
N ASP A 251 4.45 -8.66 13.31
CA ASP A 251 3.49 -8.78 12.22
C ASP A 251 2.91 -7.40 11.89
N LEU A 252 3.00 -7.00 10.62
CA LEU A 252 2.47 -5.73 10.13
C LEU A 252 1.07 -5.87 9.52
N ASN A 253 0.60 -7.09 9.28
CA ASN A 253 -0.66 -7.34 8.57
C ASN A 253 -1.86 -6.80 9.35
N GLY A 254 -2.72 -6.06 8.64
CA GLY A 254 -3.99 -5.54 9.17
C GLY A 254 -3.85 -4.38 10.16
N VAL A 255 -2.62 -3.99 10.54
CA VAL A 255 -2.36 -2.90 11.47
C VAL A 255 -2.83 -1.57 10.88
N VAL A 256 -2.48 -1.28 9.61
CA VAL A 256 -2.89 -0.06 8.90
C VAL A 256 -4.40 0.05 8.80
N GLY A 257 -5.08 -0.99 8.30
CA GLY A 257 -6.53 -0.98 8.19
C GLY A 257 -7.21 -0.82 9.55
N THR A 258 -6.70 -1.47 10.59
CA THR A 258 -7.29 -1.36 11.92
C THR A 258 -7.04 0.02 12.54
N MET A 259 -5.90 0.67 12.28
CA MET A 259 -5.68 2.08 12.63
C MET A 259 -6.68 3.02 11.93
N ALA A 260 -6.93 2.81 10.63
CA ALA A 260 -7.93 3.59 9.89
C ALA A 260 -9.34 3.44 10.52
N ARG A 261 -9.75 2.20 10.80
CA ARG A 261 -11.04 1.93 11.47
C ARG A 261 -11.11 2.46 12.89
N LEU A 262 -10.00 2.55 13.62
CA LEU A 262 -9.99 3.14 14.96
C LEU A 262 -10.41 4.63 14.96
N GLN A 263 -10.15 5.37 13.88
CA GLN A 263 -10.63 6.75 13.76
C GLN A 263 -12.15 6.81 13.68
N HIS A 264 -12.76 5.90 12.91
CA HIS A 264 -14.21 5.72 12.85
C HIS A 264 -14.76 5.31 14.23
N VAL A 265 -14.15 4.31 14.88
CA VAL A 265 -14.55 3.84 16.21
C VAL A 265 -14.51 4.97 17.24
N LYS A 266 -13.46 5.79 17.23
CA LYS A 266 -13.35 6.94 18.13
C LYS A 266 -14.52 7.91 17.91
N THR A 267 -14.85 8.21 16.65
CA THR A 267 -15.99 9.08 16.32
C THR A 267 -17.30 8.52 16.87
N LEU A 268 -17.55 7.21 16.72
CA LEU A 268 -18.75 6.56 17.27
C LEU A 268 -18.84 6.66 18.79
N LEU A 269 -17.71 6.52 19.50
CA LEU A 269 -17.61 6.64 20.96
C LEU A 269 -17.77 8.08 21.44
N ASP A 270 -17.19 9.06 20.74
CA ASP A 270 -17.29 10.49 21.10
C ASP A 270 -18.73 11.01 20.97
N LEU A 271 -19.53 10.43 20.07
CA LEU A 271 -20.96 10.71 19.96
C LEU A 271 -21.77 10.17 21.16
N GLN A 272 -21.16 9.33 22.00
CA GLN A 272 -21.74 8.85 23.26
C GLN A 272 -21.23 9.74 24.40
N PHE A 273 -21.98 10.78 24.75
CA PHE A 273 -21.58 11.79 25.75
C PHE A 273 -21.02 11.22 27.07
N ALA A 274 -21.44 10.01 27.47
CA ALA A 274 -21.00 9.38 28.71
C ALA A 274 -19.58 8.78 28.66
N TYR A 275 -19.01 8.53 27.48
CA TYR A 275 -17.86 7.63 27.32
C TYR A 275 -16.62 8.26 26.71
N ALA A 276 -16.56 9.59 26.57
CA ALA A 276 -15.46 10.29 25.90
C ALA A 276 -14.04 9.87 26.35
N GLU A 277 -13.88 9.39 27.60
CA GLU A 277 -12.58 8.97 28.15
C GLU A 277 -12.60 7.60 28.87
N ASP A 278 -13.67 6.81 28.70
CA ASP A 278 -13.86 5.52 29.41
C ASP A 278 -13.27 4.31 28.66
N TYR A 279 -12.38 4.56 27.69
CA TYR A 279 -11.78 3.53 26.83
C TYR A 279 -10.23 3.56 26.77
N PRO A 280 -9.52 3.40 27.90
CA PRO A 280 -8.06 3.56 27.95
C PRO A 280 -7.29 2.66 26.97
N TYR A 281 -7.67 1.41 26.75
CA TYR A 281 -6.92 0.53 25.83
C TYR A 281 -7.06 0.96 24.38
N LEU A 282 -8.25 1.38 23.95
CA LEU A 282 -8.44 1.93 22.61
C LEU A 282 -7.73 3.27 22.44
N ARG A 283 -7.67 4.11 23.48
CA ARG A 283 -6.87 5.34 23.46
C ARG A 283 -5.37 5.04 23.27
N HIS A 284 -4.87 4.01 23.95
CA HIS A 284 -3.49 3.55 23.76
C HIS A 284 -3.23 3.07 22.33
N ALA A 285 -4.13 2.25 21.75
CA ALA A 285 -4.03 1.83 20.35
C ALA A 285 -4.07 3.03 19.40
N TYR A 286 -5.02 3.94 19.57
CA TYR A 286 -5.18 5.16 18.76
C TYR A 286 -3.93 6.05 18.78
N GLY A 287 -3.25 6.14 19.92
CA GLY A 287 -2.03 6.92 20.07
C GLY A 287 -0.75 6.26 19.53
N MET A 288 -0.81 5.01 19.06
CA MET A 288 0.38 4.24 18.65
C MET A 288 1.19 4.96 17.57
N SER A 289 0.53 5.37 16.48
CA SER A 289 1.21 6.02 15.35
C SER A 289 1.92 7.31 15.79
N ARG A 290 1.29 8.13 16.64
CA ARG A 290 1.92 9.33 17.20
C ARG A 290 3.14 8.99 18.06
N ARG A 291 3.05 7.98 18.93
CA ARG A 291 4.21 7.58 19.78
C ARG A 291 5.40 7.13 18.94
N ILE A 292 5.14 6.36 17.87
CA ILE A 292 6.17 5.97 16.90
C ILE A 292 6.75 7.19 16.19
N GLN A 293 5.90 8.16 15.78
CA GLN A 293 6.37 9.38 15.13
C GLN A 293 7.32 10.20 16.02
N TYR A 294 6.97 10.37 17.30
CA TYR A 294 7.79 11.08 18.28
C TYR A 294 9.07 10.32 18.66
N ASN A 295 9.02 8.98 18.67
CA ASN A 295 10.17 8.15 18.99
C ASN A 295 10.19 6.89 18.12
N LEU A 296 10.90 6.97 16.99
CA LEU A 296 10.98 5.89 16.00
C LEU A 296 11.52 4.58 16.58
N THR A 297 12.36 4.65 17.62
CA THR A 297 12.92 3.46 18.29
C THR A 297 11.86 2.64 19.03
N SER A 298 10.70 3.23 19.34
CA SER A 298 9.58 2.54 19.99
C SER A 298 8.81 1.61 19.03
N PHE A 299 9.05 1.71 17.72
CA PHE A 299 8.29 1.00 16.67
C PHE A 299 8.01 -0.46 16.99
N PHE A 300 9.05 -1.26 17.25
CA PHE A 300 8.88 -2.71 17.45
C PHE A 300 8.07 -3.02 18.71
N GLN A 301 8.27 -2.26 19.79
CA GLN A 301 7.52 -2.45 21.01
C GLN A 301 6.04 -2.10 20.81
N GLU A 302 5.77 -0.96 20.17
CA GLU A 302 4.42 -0.46 19.90
C GLU A 302 3.63 -1.43 19.01
N VAL A 303 4.22 -1.89 17.91
CA VAL A 303 3.56 -2.84 16.99
C VAL A 303 3.43 -4.23 17.63
N ALA A 304 4.39 -4.70 18.43
CA ALA A 304 4.27 -5.98 19.13
C ALA A 304 3.10 -5.99 20.14
N LEU A 305 2.79 -4.85 20.77
CA LEU A 305 1.68 -4.71 21.71
C LEU A 305 0.33 -4.52 21.01
N TRP A 306 0.31 -4.23 19.71
CA TRP A 306 -0.89 -3.93 18.95
C TRP A 306 -2.02 -4.97 19.10
N PRO A 307 -1.78 -6.28 18.91
CA PRO A 307 -2.86 -7.27 19.02
C PRO A 307 -3.47 -7.31 20.43
N GLN A 308 -2.65 -7.07 21.46
CA GLN A 308 -3.11 -7.02 22.85
C GLN A 308 -3.99 -5.79 23.10
N TRP A 309 -3.63 -4.61 22.57
CA TRP A 309 -4.42 -3.39 22.72
C TRP A 309 -5.77 -3.49 22.03
N ILE A 310 -5.82 -4.05 20.82
CA ILE A 310 -7.09 -4.29 20.14
C ILE A 310 -7.96 -5.29 20.92
N LYS A 311 -7.38 -6.41 21.37
CA LYS A 311 -8.11 -7.41 22.17
C LYS A 311 -8.70 -6.82 23.45
N LEU A 312 -7.91 -6.06 24.20
CA LEU A 312 -8.37 -5.43 25.45
C LEU A 312 -9.39 -4.32 25.17
N GLY A 313 -9.20 -3.52 24.12
CA GLY A 313 -10.15 -2.50 23.69
C GLY A 313 -11.52 -3.08 23.28
N VAL A 314 -11.54 -4.23 22.59
CA VAL A 314 -12.80 -4.93 22.28
C VAL A 314 -13.50 -5.39 23.56
N ALA A 315 -12.77 -5.96 24.52
CA ALA A 315 -13.32 -6.41 25.80
C ALA A 315 -13.84 -5.23 26.65
N GLU A 316 -13.21 -4.07 26.54
CA GLU A 316 -13.61 -2.81 27.16
C GLU A 316 -14.91 -2.27 26.56
N VAL A 317 -15.00 -2.15 25.23
CA VAL A 317 -16.22 -1.72 24.52
C VAL A 317 -17.41 -2.61 24.88
N ARG A 318 -17.22 -3.93 24.98
CA ARG A 318 -18.27 -4.88 25.37
C ARG A 318 -18.83 -4.65 26.78
N LYS A 319 -18.08 -3.98 27.66
CA LYS A 319 -18.51 -3.64 29.04
C LYS A 319 -19.21 -2.28 29.12
N LEU A 320 -19.03 -1.41 28.14
CA LEU A 320 -19.69 -0.11 28.09
C LEU A 320 -21.20 -0.29 27.89
N LYS A 321 -22.04 0.54 28.52
CA LYS A 321 -23.50 0.51 28.36
C LYS A 321 -23.90 1.33 27.14
N LEU A 322 -23.53 0.82 25.97
CA LEU A 322 -23.83 1.41 24.68
C LEU A 322 -25.17 0.90 24.12
N ALA A 323 -25.75 1.64 23.18
CA ALA A 323 -26.83 1.08 22.36
C ALA A 323 -26.33 -0.19 21.64
N PRO A 324 -27.13 -1.28 21.56
CA PRO A 324 -26.65 -2.55 21.01
C PRO A 324 -26.11 -2.45 19.58
N SER A 325 -26.72 -1.62 18.73
CA SER A 325 -26.24 -1.38 17.35
C SER A 325 -24.87 -0.70 17.32
N VAL A 326 -24.67 0.35 18.12
CA VAL A 326 -23.39 1.06 18.21
C VAL A 326 -22.28 0.14 18.73
N GLN A 327 -22.58 -0.65 19.77
CA GLN A 327 -21.62 -1.62 20.30
C GLN A 327 -21.25 -2.67 19.25
N ALA A 328 -22.24 -3.21 18.53
CA ALA A 328 -22.02 -4.19 17.47
C ALA A 328 -21.17 -3.62 16.33
N GLN A 329 -21.50 -2.42 15.85
CA GLN A 329 -20.72 -1.72 14.82
C GLN A 329 -19.26 -1.52 15.24
N ILE A 330 -19.01 -1.00 16.46
CA ILE A 330 -17.64 -0.81 16.96
C ILE A 330 -16.89 -2.14 17.05
N VAL A 331 -17.51 -3.17 17.64
CA VAL A 331 -16.85 -4.48 17.79
C VAL A 331 -16.51 -5.07 16.43
N HIS A 332 -17.40 -4.99 15.43
CA HIS A 332 -17.13 -5.48 14.07
C HIS A 332 -16.07 -4.67 13.31
N LEU A 333 -15.94 -3.36 13.58
CA LEU A 333 -14.86 -2.55 13.02
C LEU A 333 -13.49 -2.95 13.58
N LEU A 334 -13.42 -3.26 14.88
CA LEU A 334 -12.19 -3.64 15.58
C LEU A 334 -11.77 -5.10 15.35
N VAL A 335 -12.76 -5.97 15.22
CA VAL A 335 -12.58 -7.41 15.10
C VAL A 335 -12.70 -7.76 13.62
N ASP A 336 -11.56 -7.77 12.94
CA ASP A 336 -11.44 -8.30 11.58
C ASP A 336 -11.35 -9.83 11.67
N ASP A 337 -12.39 -10.47 12.22
CA ASP A 337 -12.40 -11.91 12.49
C ASP A 337 -12.44 -12.67 11.16
N THR A 338 -11.24 -13.04 10.75
CA THR A 338 -10.89 -14.12 9.82
C THR A 338 -11.16 -13.85 8.34
N ALA A 339 -10.07 -13.91 7.56
CA ALA A 339 -10.17 -14.66 6.30
C ALA A 339 -10.61 -16.03 6.75
N VAL A 340 -11.86 -16.36 6.50
CA VAL A 340 -12.20 -17.75 6.29
C VAL A 340 -11.71 -18.02 4.87
N PRO A 341 -10.50 -18.59 4.66
CA PRO A 341 -10.20 -19.14 3.36
C PRO A 341 -11.32 -20.13 3.06
N HIS A 342 -12.13 -19.84 2.04
CA HIS A 342 -12.99 -20.86 1.49
C HIS A 342 -12.06 -21.86 0.81
N GLU A 343 -12.17 -23.15 1.14
CA GLU A 343 -11.34 -24.21 0.55
C GLU A 343 -11.30 -24.07 -0.97
N SER A 344 -10.14 -23.65 -1.50
CA SER A 344 -9.81 -23.78 -2.91
C SER A 344 -9.22 -25.18 -3.12
N ARG A 345 -9.67 -25.89 -4.16
CA ARG A 345 -9.14 -27.22 -4.52
C ARG A 345 -7.71 -27.06 -5.06
N VAL A 346 -6.71 -26.99 -4.18
CA VAL A 346 -5.28 -26.85 -4.53
C VAL A 346 -4.55 -28.21 -4.51
N ASP A 347 -5.19 -29.26 -5.03
CA ASP A 347 -4.49 -30.52 -5.32
C ASP A 347 -4.56 -30.74 -6.83
N LYS A 348 -3.67 -30.07 -7.61
CA LYS A 348 -3.17 -30.60 -8.90
C LYS A 348 -2.14 -29.79 -9.72
N VAL A 349 -1.77 -28.55 -9.38
CA VAL A 349 -1.03 -27.71 -10.36
C VAL A 349 0.43 -27.35 -9.99
N PHE A 350 0.85 -27.51 -8.74
CA PHE A 350 2.23 -27.21 -8.34
C PHE A 350 3.05 -28.46 -8.05
N SER A 351 3.12 -29.36 -9.03
CA SER A 351 4.23 -30.28 -9.17
C SER A 351 4.68 -30.20 -10.62
N ASP A 352 5.48 -29.19 -10.94
CA ASP A 352 6.62 -29.32 -11.83
C ASP A 352 7.35 -27.98 -11.92
N ASP A 353 8.65 -28.04 -11.59
CA ASP A 353 9.67 -27.10 -12.04
C ASP A 353 9.44 -26.78 -13.52
N GLN A 354 9.42 -25.50 -13.91
CA GLN A 354 10.13 -25.07 -15.12
C GLN A 354 10.69 -23.66 -14.99
N ALA A 355 11.91 -23.59 -15.48
CA ALA A 355 12.85 -22.50 -15.44
C ALA A 355 12.38 -21.26 -16.20
N ALA A 356 13.07 -20.16 -15.90
CA ALA A 356 13.01 -18.88 -16.57
C ALA A 356 12.95 -19.00 -18.10
N ASP A 357 11.99 -18.31 -18.70
CA ASP A 357 12.12 -17.82 -20.07
C ASP A 357 11.83 -16.31 -20.11
N VAL A 358 12.87 -15.59 -20.51
CA VAL A 358 12.88 -14.16 -20.80
C VAL A 358 12.18 -13.97 -22.14
N LEU A 359 10.96 -13.44 -22.14
CA LEU A 359 10.29 -13.01 -23.36
C LEU A 359 10.85 -11.66 -23.81
N VAL A 360 11.78 -11.70 -24.76
CA VAL A 360 12.13 -10.56 -25.61
C VAL A 360 11.03 -10.41 -26.66
N PHE A 361 10.33 -9.29 -26.67
CA PHE A 361 9.45 -8.91 -27.78
C PHE A 361 10.27 -8.10 -28.79
N ASN A 362 10.30 -8.55 -30.04
CA ASN A 362 10.74 -7.78 -31.20
C ASN A 362 9.72 -6.70 -31.57
#